data_AF-A0A7C1SVW0-F1
#
_entry.id   AF-A0A7C1SVW0-F1
#
_cell.length_a   1.000
_cell.length_b   1.000
_cell.length_c   1.000
_cell.angle_alpha   90.00
_cell.angle_beta   90.00
_cell.angle_gamma   90.00
#
_symmetry.space_group_name_H-M   'P 1'
#
loop_
_entity.id
_entity.type
_entity.pdbx_description
1 polymer ?
#
loop_
_entity_poly.entity_id
_entity_poly.type
_entity_poly.pdbx_seq_one_letter_code
_entity_poly.pdbx_strand_id
1 'polypeptide(L)'
;MGKQKLLDRLLSPEDQERVLSQIRQIEKNSSGEVRVHLSDQRVKDVYQAARKTFSALGMTATRQRNGVLIFLSIASRRFAIIGDEGIDRVTASDYWDKLRDSMAEQFQAGHFADGLLELLARVEEVLILNFPYQEGDVNELSDEISYHISKPNPLPWLIVGGILLSPLFNLFTALALRRSGLEFLMRRNKFAALINLAAWVTGVLCYLAWYLFYRPWS
;
A
#
# COMPACT_ATOMS: atom_id res chain seq x y z
N MET A 1 -1.23 10.16 1.62
CA MET A 1 -2.45 9.91 2.44
C MET A 1 -2.16 8.65 3.24
N GLY A 2 -2.32 8.66 4.57
CA GLY A 2 -1.93 7.51 5.41
C GLY A 2 -2.91 6.33 5.30
N LYS A 3 -2.39 5.10 5.52
CA LYS A 3 -3.11 3.80 5.52
C LYS A 3 -4.45 3.88 6.27
N GLN A 4 -4.40 4.41 7.49
CA GLN A 4 -5.53 4.54 8.40
C GLN A 4 -6.66 5.42 7.84
N LYS A 5 -6.30 6.53 7.19
CA LYS A 5 -7.28 7.51 6.69
C LYS A 5 -8.13 6.98 5.53
N LEU A 6 -7.70 5.92 4.86
CA LEU A 6 -8.45 5.30 3.77
C LEU A 6 -9.54 4.37 4.32
N LEU A 7 -9.18 3.58 5.34
CA LEU A 7 -10.08 2.69 6.07
C LEU A 7 -11.16 3.46 6.81
N ASP A 8 -10.78 4.49 7.56
CA ASP A 8 -11.71 5.24 8.40
C ASP A 8 -12.81 5.95 7.59
N ARG A 9 -12.65 6.06 6.26
CA ARG A 9 -13.68 6.60 5.35
C ARG A 9 -14.70 5.55 4.90
N LEU A 10 -14.40 4.26 5.02
CA LEU A 10 -15.25 3.17 4.58
C LEU A 10 -15.78 2.32 5.73
N LEU A 11 -14.94 2.05 6.72
CA LEU A 11 -15.24 1.21 7.86
C LEU A 11 -14.85 1.95 9.12
N SER A 12 -15.79 2.07 10.07
CA SER A 12 -15.47 2.54 11.41
C SER A 12 -14.45 1.58 12.06
N PRO A 13 -13.72 2.00 13.11
CA PRO A 13 -12.84 1.08 13.85
C PRO A 13 -13.59 -0.14 14.40
N GLU A 14 -14.86 0.03 14.77
CA GLU A 14 -15.73 -1.07 15.20
C GLU A 14 -16.02 -2.05 14.05
N ASP A 15 -16.34 -1.53 12.86
CA ASP A 15 -16.56 -2.37 11.67
C ASP A 15 -15.30 -3.09 11.20
N GLN A 16 -14.13 -2.45 11.35
CA GLN A 16 -12.85 -3.08 11.06
C GLN A 16 -12.63 -4.30 11.97
N GLU A 17 -12.88 -4.18 13.27
CA GLU A 17 -12.77 -5.31 14.19
C GLU A 17 -13.82 -6.38 13.90
N ARG A 18 -15.06 -6.00 13.55
CA ARG A 18 -16.10 -6.97 13.12
C ARG A 18 -15.61 -7.80 11.92
N VAL A 19 -15.08 -7.14 10.88
CA VAL A 19 -14.55 -7.81 9.68
C VAL A 19 -13.35 -8.70 10.02
N LEU A 20 -12.38 -8.20 10.80
CA LEU A 20 -11.22 -8.99 11.22
C LEU A 20 -11.61 -10.20 12.08
N SER A 21 -12.57 -10.02 12.99
CA SER A 21 -13.08 -11.10 13.84
C SER A 21 -13.73 -12.21 13.02
N GLN A 22 -14.45 -11.85 11.96
CA GLN A 22 -15.06 -12.80 11.04
C GLN A 22 -14.00 -13.56 10.23
N ILE A 23 -12.97 -12.87 9.71
CA ILE A 23 -11.86 -13.53 8.98
C ILE A 23 -11.17 -14.58 9.88
N ARG A 24 -10.82 -14.19 11.13
CA ARG A 24 -10.24 -15.10 12.11
C ARG A 24 -11.15 -16.29 12.45
N GLN A 25 -12.48 -16.11 12.38
CA GLN A 25 -13.44 -17.18 12.62
C GLN A 25 -13.44 -18.18 11.45
N ILE A 26 -13.37 -17.70 10.21
CA ILE A 26 -13.29 -18.53 9.00
C ILE A 26 -12.06 -19.44 9.04
N GLU A 27 -10.90 -18.88 9.35
CA GLU A 27 -9.61 -19.60 9.40
C GLU A 27 -9.56 -20.63 10.56
N LYS A 28 -10.37 -20.45 11.60
CA LYS A 28 -10.50 -21.47 12.67
C LYS A 28 -11.37 -22.66 12.26
N ASN A 29 -12.31 -22.45 11.34
CA ASN A 29 -13.29 -23.47 10.96
C ASN A 29 -12.97 -24.14 9.62
N SER A 30 -12.06 -23.54 8.84
CA SER A 30 -11.65 -24.02 7.52
C SER A 30 -10.15 -23.93 7.36
N SER A 31 -9.58 -24.79 6.51
CA SER A 31 -8.19 -24.68 6.05
C SER A 31 -8.03 -23.70 4.88
N GLY A 32 -9.07 -22.89 4.62
CA GLY A 32 -9.11 -21.90 3.56
C GLY A 32 -8.63 -20.54 4.05
N GLU A 33 -8.00 -19.80 3.16
CA GLU A 33 -7.43 -18.50 3.47
C GLU A 33 -8.24 -17.38 2.82
N VAL A 34 -8.64 -16.37 3.58
CA VAL A 34 -9.44 -15.25 3.08
C VAL A 34 -8.73 -13.94 3.33
N ARG A 35 -8.57 -13.13 2.28
CA ARG A 35 -7.97 -11.80 2.41
C ARG A 35 -8.85 -10.71 1.80
N VAL A 36 -8.99 -9.61 2.55
CA VAL A 36 -9.57 -8.36 2.05
C VAL A 36 -8.43 -7.42 1.64
N HIS A 37 -8.51 -6.85 0.44
CA HIS A 37 -7.54 -5.88 -0.05
C HIS A 37 -8.20 -4.57 -0.46
N LEU A 38 -7.70 -3.47 0.11
CA LEU A 38 -8.17 -2.11 -0.19
C LEU A 38 -7.12 -1.34 -0.99
N SER A 39 -7.52 -0.84 -2.16
CA SER A 39 -6.67 -0.07 -3.06
C SER A 39 -7.23 1.35 -3.26
N ASP A 40 -6.36 2.34 -3.15
CA ASP A 40 -6.65 3.73 -3.49
C ASP A 40 -6.49 4.03 -4.99
N GLN A 41 -6.06 3.05 -5.77
CA GLN A 41 -5.81 3.22 -7.20
C GLN A 41 -7.11 3.20 -7.99
N ARG A 42 -7.20 4.08 -8.99
CA ARG A 42 -8.23 3.99 -10.01
C ARG A 42 -7.85 2.87 -10.98
N VAL A 43 -8.74 1.91 -11.16
CA VAL A 43 -8.54 0.74 -12.01
C VAL A 43 -9.54 0.76 -13.16
N LYS A 44 -9.04 0.51 -14.38
CA LYS A 44 -9.89 0.40 -15.57
C LYS A 44 -10.64 -0.94 -15.57
N ASP A 45 -9.91 -2.01 -15.28
CA ASP A 45 -10.41 -3.38 -15.19
C ASP A 45 -10.14 -3.90 -13.76
N VAL A 46 -11.20 -4.11 -12.99
CA VAL A 46 -11.12 -4.51 -11.59
C VAL A 46 -10.68 -5.97 -11.44
N TYR A 47 -11.06 -6.85 -12.37
CA TYR A 47 -10.68 -8.26 -12.36
C TYR A 47 -9.19 -8.42 -12.65
N GLN A 48 -8.66 -7.71 -13.64
CA GLN A 48 -7.22 -7.73 -13.91
C GLN A 48 -6.41 -7.17 -12.75
N ALA A 49 -6.88 -6.10 -12.11
CA ALA A 49 -6.23 -5.57 -10.92
C ALA A 49 -6.24 -6.58 -9.77
N ALA A 50 -7.40 -7.18 -9.49
CA ALA A 50 -7.56 -8.20 -8.46
C ALA A 50 -6.67 -9.42 -8.71
N ARG A 51 -6.58 -9.94 -9.94
CA ARG A 51 -5.70 -11.08 -10.28
C ARG A 51 -4.22 -10.75 -10.11
N LYS A 52 -3.79 -9.53 -10.48
CA LYS A 52 -2.41 -9.08 -10.26
C LYS A 52 -2.10 -9.01 -8.77
N THR A 53 -3.03 -8.45 -7.99
CA THR A 53 -2.92 -8.38 -6.52
C THR A 53 -2.92 -9.77 -5.89
N PHE A 54 -3.76 -10.69 -6.37
CA PHE A 54 -3.82 -12.09 -5.93
C PHE A 54 -2.45 -12.76 -6.01
N SER A 55 -1.82 -12.65 -7.18
CA SER A 55 -0.47 -13.18 -7.41
C SER A 55 0.59 -12.45 -6.58
N ALA A 56 0.53 -11.12 -6.51
CA ALA A 56 1.50 -10.32 -5.76
C ALA A 56 1.46 -10.57 -4.24
N LEU A 57 0.30 -10.92 -3.71
CA LEU A 57 0.10 -11.27 -2.30
C LEU A 57 0.41 -12.75 -2.00
N GLY A 58 0.77 -13.55 -3.01
CA GLY A 58 1.06 -14.97 -2.84
C GLY A 58 -0.17 -15.80 -2.47
N MET A 59 -1.39 -15.36 -2.81
CA MET A 59 -2.63 -16.06 -2.43
C MET A 59 -2.76 -17.47 -3.04
N THR A 60 -1.90 -17.81 -3.99
CA THR A 60 -1.75 -19.14 -4.59
C THR A 60 -0.90 -20.10 -3.77
N ALA A 61 -0.24 -19.61 -2.71
CA ALA A 61 0.70 -20.36 -1.90
C ALA A 61 0.00 -21.19 -0.80
N THR A 62 -1.21 -21.68 -1.08
CA THR A 62 -1.91 -22.60 -0.19
C THR A 62 -1.86 -24.03 -0.71
N ARG A 63 -1.78 -25.01 0.20
CA ARG A 63 -1.64 -26.43 -0.19
C ARG A 63 -2.82 -26.92 -1.03
N GLN A 64 -4.03 -26.47 -0.69
CA GLN A 64 -5.28 -26.89 -1.34
C GLN A 64 -5.76 -25.94 -2.43
N ARG A 65 -5.01 -24.85 -2.71
CA ARG A 65 -5.40 -23.84 -3.71
C ARG A 65 -6.76 -23.23 -3.41
N ASN A 66 -7.03 -22.97 -2.13
CA ASN A 66 -8.29 -22.54 -1.56
C ASN A 66 -8.25 -21.09 -1.05
N GLY A 67 -7.32 -20.28 -1.55
CA GLY A 67 -7.24 -18.86 -1.22
C GLY A 67 -8.34 -18.02 -1.89
N VAL A 68 -8.91 -17.07 -1.15
CA VAL A 68 -9.93 -16.13 -1.64
C VAL A 68 -9.49 -14.69 -1.39
N LEU A 69 -9.52 -13.87 -2.43
CA LEU A 69 -9.25 -12.44 -2.36
C LEU A 69 -10.49 -11.62 -2.66
N ILE A 70 -10.83 -10.74 -1.72
CA ILE A 70 -11.85 -9.72 -1.88
C ILE A 70 -11.12 -8.41 -2.15
N PHE A 71 -11.10 -7.97 -3.41
CA PHE A 71 -10.38 -6.77 -3.84
C PHE A 71 -11.34 -5.59 -4.01
N LEU A 72 -11.06 -4.47 -3.35
CA LEU A 72 -11.84 -3.24 -3.44
C LEU A 72 -10.97 -2.08 -3.94
N SER A 73 -11.37 -1.46 -5.05
CA SER A 73 -10.83 -0.20 -5.55
C SER A 73 -11.74 0.96 -5.14
N ILE A 74 -11.31 1.71 -4.14
CA ILE A 74 -12.08 2.79 -3.53
C ILE A 74 -12.23 3.95 -4.50
N ALA A 75 -11.14 4.32 -5.17
CA ALA A 75 -11.14 5.41 -6.16
C ALA A 75 -12.00 5.13 -7.39
N SER A 76 -12.26 3.85 -7.69
CA SER A 76 -13.13 3.43 -8.81
C SER A 76 -14.54 3.07 -8.37
N ARG A 77 -14.78 2.90 -7.06
CA ARG A 77 -16.01 2.30 -6.51
C ARG A 77 -16.35 0.97 -7.16
N ARG A 78 -15.33 0.11 -7.33
CA ARG A 78 -15.45 -1.22 -7.93
C ARG A 78 -14.79 -2.26 -7.03
N PHE A 79 -15.29 -3.48 -7.06
CA PHE A 79 -14.69 -4.61 -6.37
C PHE A 79 -14.75 -5.86 -7.24
N ALA A 80 -13.94 -6.85 -6.88
CA ALA A 80 -13.95 -8.18 -7.47
C ALA A 80 -13.66 -9.21 -6.38
N ILE A 81 -14.18 -10.42 -6.57
CA ILE A 81 -13.90 -11.58 -5.72
C ILE A 81 -13.17 -12.58 -6.61
N ILE A 82 -12.01 -13.06 -6.15
CA ILE A 82 -11.17 -14.01 -6.89
C ILE A 82 -10.88 -15.18 -5.95
N GLY A 83 -11.26 -16.39 -6.38
CA GLY A 83 -10.81 -17.64 -5.79
C GLY A 83 -9.58 -18.18 -6.51
N ASP A 84 -8.85 -19.06 -5.85
CA ASP A 84 -7.85 -19.93 -6.47
C ASP A 84 -8.49 -21.22 -7.03
N GLU A 85 -7.71 -22.00 -7.76
CA GLU A 85 -8.21 -23.14 -8.54
C GLU A 85 -8.95 -24.21 -7.72
N GLY A 86 -8.59 -24.39 -6.46
CA GLY A 86 -9.23 -25.33 -5.54
C GLY A 86 -10.66 -24.92 -5.22
N ILE A 87 -10.87 -23.66 -4.84
CA ILE A 87 -12.22 -23.17 -4.52
C ILE A 87 -13.08 -22.99 -5.79
N ASP A 88 -12.47 -22.62 -6.91
CA ASP A 88 -13.17 -22.53 -8.20
C ASP A 88 -13.68 -23.90 -8.69
N ARG A 89 -13.02 -25.00 -8.33
CA ARG A 89 -13.48 -26.37 -8.67
C ARG A 89 -14.71 -26.83 -7.89
N VAL A 90 -14.94 -26.26 -6.70
CA VAL A 90 -16.05 -26.67 -5.81
C VAL A 90 -17.21 -25.68 -5.84
N THR A 91 -17.07 -24.57 -6.55
CA THR A 91 -18.12 -23.56 -6.73
C THR A 91 -18.71 -23.64 -8.14
N ALA A 92 -19.95 -23.18 -8.28
CA ALA A 92 -20.57 -23.05 -9.60
C ALA A 92 -19.86 -21.94 -10.40
N SER A 93 -19.82 -22.07 -11.73
CA SER A 93 -19.13 -21.11 -12.61
C SER A 93 -19.64 -19.67 -12.50
N ASP A 94 -20.89 -19.49 -12.05
CA ASP A 94 -21.54 -18.19 -11.86
C ASP A 94 -21.62 -17.75 -10.39
N TYR A 95 -21.04 -18.52 -9.46
CA TYR A 95 -21.14 -18.28 -8.02
C TYR A 95 -20.57 -16.91 -7.65
N TRP A 96 -19.35 -16.60 -8.09
CA TRP A 96 -18.68 -15.34 -7.79
C TRP A 96 -19.37 -14.14 -8.41
N ASP A 97 -19.93 -14.29 -9.61
CA ASP A 97 -20.67 -13.23 -10.29
C ASP A 97 -21.99 -12.93 -9.56
N LYS A 98 -22.74 -13.96 -9.16
CA LYS A 98 -23.96 -13.81 -8.35
C LYS A 98 -23.68 -13.16 -6.99
N LEU A 99 -22.61 -13.60 -6.32
CA LEU A 99 -22.21 -13.05 -5.03
C LEU A 99 -21.80 -11.57 -5.18
N ARG A 100 -21.02 -11.24 -6.20
CA ARG A 100 -20.69 -9.85 -6.55
C ARG A 100 -21.95 -9.02 -6.78
N ASP A 101 -22.89 -9.50 -7.57
CA ASP A 101 -24.07 -8.70 -7.93
C ASP A 101 -24.96 -8.42 -6.71
N SER A 102 -25.17 -9.41 -5.85
CA SER A 102 -25.86 -9.23 -4.56
C SER A 102 -25.16 -8.18 -3.68
N MET A 103 -23.84 -8.25 -3.57
CA MET A 103 -23.07 -7.34 -2.72
C MET A 103 -22.95 -5.93 -3.30
N ALA A 104 -23.00 -5.80 -4.64
CA ALA A 104 -23.01 -4.51 -5.30
C ALA A 104 -24.24 -3.67 -4.92
N GLU A 105 -25.39 -4.29 -4.68
CA GLU A 105 -26.60 -3.62 -4.20
C GLU A 105 -26.41 -3.05 -2.79
N GLN A 106 -25.86 -3.84 -1.86
CA GLN A 106 -25.56 -3.40 -0.49
C GLN A 106 -24.55 -2.24 -0.46
N PHE A 107 -23.49 -2.32 -1.27
CA PHE A 107 -22.47 -1.27 -1.35
C PHE A 107 -23.01 0.02 -1.98
N GLN A 108 -23.97 -0.08 -2.90
CA GLN A 108 -24.66 1.09 -3.45
C GLN A 108 -25.57 1.76 -2.43
N ALA A 109 -26.21 0.98 -1.55
CA ALA A 109 -27.03 1.48 -0.44
C ALA A 109 -26.20 2.11 0.70
N GLY A 110 -24.87 1.97 0.68
CA GLY A 110 -23.97 2.52 1.70
C GLY A 110 -23.72 1.57 2.88
N HIS A 111 -24.28 0.35 2.85
CA HIS A 111 -24.08 -0.68 3.88
C HIS A 111 -22.79 -1.47 3.62
N PHE A 112 -21.64 -0.78 3.64
CA PHE A 112 -20.35 -1.39 3.29
C PHE A 112 -19.90 -2.47 4.28
N ALA A 113 -19.95 -2.19 5.57
CA ALA A 113 -19.53 -3.14 6.61
C ALA A 113 -20.39 -4.40 6.59
N ASP A 114 -21.72 -4.23 6.60
CA ASP A 114 -22.65 -5.35 6.62
C ASP A 114 -22.60 -6.15 5.31
N GLY A 115 -22.46 -5.49 4.16
CA GLY A 115 -22.25 -6.18 2.88
C GLY A 115 -20.94 -6.98 2.86
N LEU A 116 -19.86 -6.46 3.46
CA LEU A 116 -18.60 -7.21 3.54
C LEU A 116 -18.71 -8.42 4.48
N LEU A 117 -19.42 -8.27 5.60
CA LEU A 117 -19.69 -9.37 6.53
C LEU A 117 -20.58 -10.45 5.90
N GLU A 118 -21.61 -10.07 5.15
CA GLU A 118 -22.43 -11.03 4.42
C GLU A 118 -21.60 -11.77 3.36
N LEU A 119 -20.77 -11.05 2.60
CA LEU A 119 -19.85 -11.65 1.64
C LEU A 119 -18.94 -12.68 2.33
N LEU A 120 -18.31 -12.30 3.45
CA LEU A 120 -17.45 -13.20 4.22
C LEU A 120 -18.20 -14.43 4.73
N ALA A 121 -19.45 -14.28 5.20
CA ALA A 121 -20.27 -15.41 5.61
C ALA A 121 -20.55 -16.38 4.45
N ARG A 122 -20.83 -15.88 3.24
CA ARG A 122 -21.01 -16.74 2.06
C ARG A 122 -19.74 -17.49 1.66
N VAL A 123 -18.59 -16.82 1.77
CA VAL A 123 -17.28 -17.45 1.54
C VAL A 123 -17.00 -18.51 2.61
N GLU A 124 -17.30 -18.20 3.87
CA GLU A 124 -17.18 -19.15 5.00
C GLU A 124 -17.97 -20.44 4.75
N GLU A 125 -19.22 -20.34 4.32
CA GLU A 125 -20.06 -21.51 4.01
C GLU A 125 -19.41 -22.45 2.99
N VAL A 126 -18.83 -21.88 1.92
CA VAL A 126 -18.13 -22.66 0.88
C VAL A 126 -16.85 -23.27 1.42
N LEU A 127 -16.09 -22.52 2.20
CA LEU A 127 -14.81 -22.97 2.75
C LEU A 127 -15.00 -24.08 3.78
N ILE A 128 -15.90 -23.93 4.75
CA ILE A 128 -16.16 -24.95 5.78
C ILE A 128 -16.66 -26.25 5.14
N LEU A 129 -17.53 -26.16 4.12
CA LEU A 129 -18.11 -27.33 3.49
C LEU A 129 -17.09 -28.16 2.71
N ASN A 130 -16.14 -27.50 2.03
CA ASN A 130 -15.23 -28.14 1.08
C ASN A 130 -13.79 -28.28 1.60
N PHE A 131 -13.39 -27.42 2.52
CA PHE A 131 -12.05 -27.32 3.10
C PHE A 131 -12.15 -27.17 4.63
N PRO A 132 -12.77 -28.13 5.34
CA PRO A 132 -12.91 -28.04 6.79
C PRO A 132 -11.53 -28.07 7.46
N TYR A 133 -11.41 -27.37 8.60
CA TYR A 133 -10.20 -27.37 9.40
C TYR A 133 -9.73 -28.79 9.74
N GLN A 134 -8.41 -29.03 9.67
CA GLN A 134 -7.79 -30.31 10.01
C GLN A 134 -6.82 -30.13 11.19
N GLU A 135 -6.72 -31.13 12.07
CA GLU A 135 -5.74 -31.08 13.17
C GLU A 135 -4.31 -30.92 12.61
N GLY A 136 -3.62 -29.86 13.04
CA GLY A 136 -2.27 -29.54 12.57
C GLY A 136 -2.21 -28.62 11.36
N ASP A 137 -3.35 -28.05 10.93
CA ASP A 137 -3.37 -26.98 9.96
C ASP A 137 -2.61 -25.75 10.47
N VAL A 138 -1.79 -25.16 9.60
CA VAL A 138 -0.93 -24.02 9.90
C VAL A 138 -1.44 -22.86 9.07
N ASN A 139 -1.70 -21.72 9.70
CA ASN A 139 -2.06 -20.49 8.98
C ASN A 139 -1.02 -20.20 7.88
N GLU A 140 -1.44 -20.35 6.62
CA GLU A 140 -0.56 -20.32 5.45
C GLU A 140 -0.39 -18.89 4.93
N LEU A 141 -1.37 -18.00 5.19
CA LEU A 141 -1.32 -16.59 4.83
C LEU A 141 -1.41 -15.71 6.08
N SER A 142 -1.86 -14.46 5.95
CA SER A 142 -1.90 -13.53 7.08
C SER A 142 -3.22 -12.77 7.05
N ASP A 143 -3.86 -12.77 8.21
CA ASP A 143 -5.24 -12.34 8.49
C ASP A 143 -5.39 -10.81 8.45
N GLU A 144 -4.33 -10.10 8.04
CA GLU A 144 -4.38 -8.66 7.89
C GLU A 144 -5.12 -8.26 6.62
N ILE A 145 -6.03 -7.28 6.78
CA ILE A 145 -6.50 -6.50 5.64
C ILE A 145 -5.26 -5.88 4.98
N SER A 146 -5.09 -6.12 3.68
CA SER A 146 -3.92 -5.67 2.93
C SER A 146 -4.22 -4.37 2.17
N TYR A 147 -3.19 -3.55 1.94
CA TYR A 147 -3.38 -2.21 1.37
C TYR A 147 -2.34 -1.90 0.31
N HIS A 148 -2.78 -1.23 -0.74
CA HIS A 148 -1.90 -0.53 -1.66
C HIS A 148 -2.20 0.97 -1.62
N ILE A 149 -1.20 1.76 -1.21
CA ILE A 149 -1.26 3.22 -1.18
C ILE A 149 -0.31 3.76 -2.23
N SER A 150 -0.85 4.56 -3.15
CA SER A 150 -0.05 5.31 -4.11
C SER A 150 0.73 6.39 -3.36
N LYS A 151 2.06 6.26 -3.21
CA LYS A 151 2.87 7.38 -2.69
C LYS A 151 2.76 8.55 -3.68
N PRO A 152 2.57 9.81 -3.21
CA PRO A 152 2.63 10.96 -4.10
C PRO A 152 4.03 11.02 -4.72
N ASN A 153 4.13 11.08 -6.05
CA ASN A 153 5.39 11.36 -6.72
C ASN A 153 5.89 12.71 -6.22
N PRO A 154 7.10 12.83 -5.64
CA PRO A 154 7.68 14.13 -5.37
C PRO A 154 7.80 14.85 -6.72
N LEU A 155 7.14 16.00 -6.84
CA LEU A 155 7.10 16.78 -8.07
C LEU A 155 8.54 17.13 -8.52
N PRO A 156 8.81 17.19 -9.84
CA PRO A 156 10.16 17.46 -10.38
C PRO A 156 10.83 18.74 -9.84
N TRP A 157 10.06 19.74 -9.40
CA TRP A 157 10.61 20.99 -8.88
C TRP A 157 11.45 20.80 -7.60
N LEU A 158 11.21 19.76 -6.80
CA LEU A 158 12.03 19.43 -5.63
C LEU A 158 13.43 18.91 -6.03
N ILE A 159 13.55 18.29 -7.20
CA ILE A 159 14.83 17.86 -7.79
C ILE A 159 15.51 19.06 -8.46
N VAL A 160 14.73 19.90 -9.15
CA VAL A 160 15.23 21.10 -9.85
C VAL A 160 15.69 22.17 -8.86
N GLY A 161 15.04 22.34 -7.70
CA GLY A 161 15.45 23.32 -6.68
C GLY A 161 16.84 23.05 -6.10
N GLY A 162 17.23 21.77 -5.97
CA GLY A 162 18.58 21.38 -5.56
C GLY A 162 19.65 21.58 -6.65
N ILE A 163 19.27 21.58 -7.92
CA ILE A 163 20.19 21.65 -9.07
C ILE A 163 20.31 23.09 -9.63
N LEU A 164 19.26 23.91 -9.56
CA LEU A 164 19.27 25.28 -10.09
C LEU A 164 19.81 26.35 -9.11
N LEU A 165 19.84 26.09 -7.80
CA LEU A 165 20.35 27.08 -6.83
C LEU A 165 21.87 27.01 -6.59
N SER A 166 22.55 25.94 -7.03
CA SER A 166 24.00 25.79 -6.88
C SER A 166 24.83 26.89 -7.60
N PRO A 167 24.54 27.27 -8.85
CA PRO A 167 25.32 28.30 -9.53
C PRO A 167 25.02 29.73 -9.01
N LEU A 168 23.78 30.00 -8.58
CA LEU A 168 23.38 31.28 -8.00
C LEU A 168 24.00 31.52 -6.61
N PHE A 169 24.12 30.47 -5.79
CA PHE A 169 24.81 30.54 -4.51
C PHE A 169 26.31 30.82 -4.66
N ASN A 170 26.98 30.17 -5.63
CA ASN A 170 28.39 30.44 -5.93
C ASN A 170 28.62 31.87 -6.43
N LEU A 171 27.72 32.41 -7.26
CA LEU A 171 27.81 33.80 -7.75
C LEU A 171 27.60 34.82 -6.63
N PHE A 172 26.67 34.57 -5.71
CA PHE A 172 26.43 35.46 -4.56
C PHE A 172 27.63 35.47 -3.60
N THR A 173 28.22 34.29 -3.35
CA THR A 173 29.42 34.18 -2.51
C THR A 173 30.62 34.88 -3.15
N ALA A 174 30.82 34.73 -4.46
CA ALA A 174 31.88 35.44 -5.20
C ALA A 174 31.69 36.97 -5.19
N LEU A 175 30.45 37.45 -5.33
CA LEU A 175 30.12 38.88 -5.26
C LEU A 175 30.30 39.46 -3.84
N ALA A 176 29.97 38.70 -2.80
CA ALA A 176 30.18 39.09 -1.41
C ALA A 176 31.68 39.20 -1.04
N LEU A 177 32.53 38.31 -1.55
CA LEU A 177 33.98 38.40 -1.37
C LEU A 177 34.60 39.58 -2.14
N ARG A 178 34.11 39.88 -3.34
CA ARG A 178 34.58 41.01 -4.15
C ARG A 178 34.28 42.37 -3.50
N ARG A 179 33.13 42.49 -2.83
CA ARG A 179 32.71 43.73 -2.16
C ARG A 179 33.45 44.00 -0.84
N SER A 180 34.04 42.98 -0.23
CA SER A 180 34.78 43.09 1.05
C SER A 180 36.29 43.29 0.89
N GLY A 181 36.81 43.41 -0.34
CA GLY A 181 38.23 43.72 -0.61
C GLY A 181 39.20 42.56 -0.33
N LEU A 182 38.69 41.35 -0.13
CA LEU A 182 39.45 40.13 0.24
C LEU A 182 39.93 39.31 -0.98
N GLU A 183 40.09 39.96 -2.14
CA GLU A 183 40.59 39.36 -3.40
C GLU A 183 41.94 38.63 -3.21
N PHE A 184 42.76 39.08 -2.26
CA PHE A 184 44.07 38.52 -1.95
C PHE A 184 44.02 37.07 -1.44
N LEU A 185 42.90 36.64 -0.82
CA LEU A 185 42.77 35.28 -0.29
C LEU A 185 42.62 34.21 -1.38
N MET A 186 42.27 34.58 -2.62
CA MET A 186 42.20 33.64 -3.73
C MET A 186 43.58 33.26 -4.32
N ARG A 187 44.66 33.98 -3.99
CA ARG A 187 45.97 33.83 -4.67
C ARG A 187 46.83 32.66 -4.17
N ARG A 188 46.39 31.92 -3.15
CA ARG A 188 47.07 30.70 -2.68
C ARG A 188 46.18 29.48 -2.99
N ASN A 189 46.71 28.56 -3.80
CA ASN A 189 46.10 27.29 -4.25
C ASN A 189 45.47 26.39 -3.15
N LYS A 190 45.59 26.75 -1.87
CA LYS A 190 45.02 26.02 -0.73
C LYS A 190 43.58 26.44 -0.39
N PHE A 191 43.11 27.62 -0.82
CA PHE A 191 41.77 28.11 -0.48
C PHE A 191 40.64 27.49 -1.30
N ALA A 192 40.88 27.16 -2.56
CA ALA A 192 39.90 26.46 -3.39
C ALA A 192 39.52 25.08 -2.79
N ALA A 193 40.51 24.38 -2.22
CA ALA A 193 40.29 23.11 -1.52
C ALA A 193 39.47 23.30 -0.23
N LEU A 194 39.70 24.38 0.54
CA LEU A 194 38.96 24.71 1.76
C LEU A 194 37.50 25.11 1.48
N ILE A 195 37.24 25.86 0.40
CA ILE A 195 35.88 26.22 -0.01
C ILE A 195 35.11 24.99 -0.48
N ASN A 196 35.74 24.13 -1.30
CA ASN A 196 35.14 22.87 -1.72
C ASN A 196 34.90 21.92 -0.54
N LEU A 197 35.82 21.86 0.44
CA LEU A 197 35.64 21.07 1.65
C LEU A 197 34.49 21.61 2.51
N ALA A 198 34.39 22.93 2.68
CA ALA A 198 33.31 23.55 3.44
C ALA A 198 31.95 23.30 2.79
N ALA A 199 31.85 23.43 1.47
CA ALA A 199 30.64 23.12 0.69
C ALA A 199 30.27 21.63 0.77
N TRP A 200 31.27 20.74 0.75
CA TRP A 200 31.05 19.30 0.91
C TRP A 200 30.55 18.95 2.31
N VAL A 201 31.14 19.56 3.35
CA VAL A 201 30.71 19.39 4.75
C VAL A 201 29.30 19.93 4.98
N THR A 202 28.94 21.09 4.42
CA THR A 202 27.56 21.61 4.53
C THR A 202 26.56 20.72 3.78
N GLY A 203 26.91 20.24 2.59
CA GLY A 203 26.08 19.29 1.84
C GLY A 203 25.85 17.98 2.59
N VAL A 204 26.90 17.40 3.19
CA VAL A 204 26.83 16.18 3.99
C VAL A 204 26.02 16.39 5.27
N LEU A 205 26.17 17.53 5.94
CA LEU A 205 25.38 17.87 7.14
C LEU A 205 23.90 18.09 6.80
N CYS A 206 23.57 18.75 5.69
CA CYS A 206 22.19 18.87 5.22
C CYS A 206 21.57 17.50 4.87
N TYR A 207 22.35 16.62 4.23
CA TYR A 207 21.90 15.26 3.90
C TYR A 207 21.69 14.40 5.15
N LEU A 208 22.60 14.48 6.13
CA LEU A 208 22.46 13.78 7.41
C LEU A 208 21.30 14.33 8.25
N ALA A 209 21.11 15.66 8.28
CA ALA A 209 19.96 16.27 8.95
C ALA A 209 18.65 15.82 8.30
N TRP A 210 18.59 15.74 6.97
CA TRP A 210 17.45 15.17 6.27
C TRP A 210 17.26 13.69 6.63
N TYR A 211 18.31 12.88 6.59
CA TYR A 211 18.24 11.45 6.93
C TYR A 211 17.80 11.19 8.37
N LEU A 212 18.20 12.04 9.33
CA LEU A 212 17.88 11.89 10.74
C LEU A 212 16.51 12.47 11.12
N PHE A 213 16.08 13.59 10.52
CA PHE A 213 14.80 14.23 10.87
C PHE A 213 13.61 13.77 10.02
N TYR A 214 13.83 13.27 8.81
CA TYR A 214 12.75 12.87 7.89
C TYR A 214 12.56 11.35 7.76
N ARG A 215 13.30 10.54 8.50
CA ARG A 215 12.99 9.11 8.63
C ARG A 215 11.79 8.96 9.59
N PRO A 216 10.65 8.38 9.16
CA PRO A 216 9.57 8.06 10.09
C PRO A 216 10.06 7.00 11.07
N TRP A 217 9.78 7.17 12.37
CA TRP A 217 9.90 6.08 13.34
C TRP A 217 9.06 4.89 12.85
N SER A 218 9.67 3.70 12.89
CA SER A 218 9.03 2.40 12.66
C SER A 218 7.91 2.16 13.66
#